data_AF-A0A7S1P894-F1
#
_entry.id   AF-A0A7S1P894-F1
#
_cell.length_a   1.000
_cell.length_b   1.000
_cell.length_c   1.000
_cell.angle_alpha   90.00
_cell.angle_beta   90.00
_cell.angle_gamma   90.00
#
_symmetry.space_group_name_H-M   'P 1'
#
loop_
_entity.id
_entity.type
_entity.pdbx_description
1 polymer ?
#
loop_
_entity_poly.entity_id
_entity_poly.type
_entity_poly.pdbx_seq_one_letter_code
_entity_poly.pdbx_strand_id
1 'polypeptide(L)'
;HIHSRSGQSLLVDGYRVAHDLRANAPHTYEYWRRTPVAFHFTDASNQYIQHKPVIQTLAQDESVVAAFRFNKYDRAPVAMSPDEAAVFYRHLKVLLSAIRAPAGELWLSLTPGTTLIFNNHRVLHGRSGFSVRSPRKFSGGYISMEDYHNRIR
;
A
#
# COMPACT_ATOMS: atom_id res chain seq x y z
N HIS A 1 1.90 -17.36 28.85
CA HIS A 1 2.56 -16.96 27.59
C HIS A 1 2.17 -15.52 27.26
N ILE A 2 3.08 -14.56 27.46
CA ILE A 2 2.80 -13.16 27.13
C ILE A 2 2.93 -13.01 25.61
N HIS A 3 1.80 -12.82 24.93
CA HIS A 3 1.75 -12.48 23.51
C HIS A 3 2.45 -11.14 23.28
N SER A 4 3.77 -11.13 23.15
CA SER A 4 4.45 -9.94 22.68
C SER A 4 3.93 -9.66 21.28
N ARG A 5 3.31 -8.50 21.05
CA ARG A 5 2.88 -8.00 19.71
C ARG A 5 4.07 -7.72 18.77
N SER A 6 5.22 -8.33 19.04
CA SER A 6 6.48 -8.15 18.35
C SER A 6 6.41 -8.81 16.98
N GLY A 7 6.62 -8.02 15.93
CA GLY A 7 6.68 -8.52 14.56
C GLY A 7 5.38 -9.08 14.01
N GLN A 8 4.20 -8.63 14.47
CA GLN A 8 2.93 -8.96 13.84
C GLN A 8 2.86 -8.34 12.44
N SER A 9 2.26 -9.06 11.50
CA SER A 9 1.97 -8.54 10.16
C SER A 9 0.70 -7.68 10.22
N LEU A 10 0.73 -6.52 9.58
CA LEU A 10 -0.41 -5.62 9.41
C LEU A 10 -0.88 -5.69 7.96
N LEU A 11 -2.18 -5.79 7.74
CA LEU A 11 -2.82 -5.66 6.44
C LEU A 11 -3.88 -4.56 6.48
N VAL A 12 -4.00 -3.82 5.38
CA VAL A 12 -5.03 -2.79 5.17
C VAL A 12 -5.59 -2.91 3.76
N ASP A 13 -6.93 -2.93 3.65
CA ASP A 13 -7.61 -2.92 2.35
C ASP A 13 -7.61 -1.52 1.73
N GLY A 14 -6.78 -1.31 0.70
CA GLY A 14 -6.68 -0.04 0.00
C GLY A 14 -7.96 0.37 -0.73
N TYR A 15 -8.83 -0.58 -1.10
CA TYR A 15 -10.10 -0.25 -1.75
C TYR A 15 -11.07 0.37 -0.76
N ARG A 16 -11.10 -0.15 0.48
CA ARG A 16 -11.82 0.48 1.58
C ARG A 16 -11.31 1.90 1.83
N VAL A 17 -9.98 2.08 1.87
CA VAL A 17 -9.37 3.41 2.02
C VAL A 17 -9.81 4.37 0.91
N ALA A 18 -9.80 3.93 -0.35
CA ALA A 18 -10.25 4.75 -1.47
C ALA A 18 -11.73 5.11 -1.34
N HIS A 19 -12.58 4.17 -0.93
CA HIS A 19 -13.99 4.41 -0.66
C HIS A 19 -14.20 5.45 0.46
N ASP A 20 -13.48 5.30 1.58
CA ASP A 20 -13.57 6.20 2.73
C ASP A 20 -13.10 7.62 2.36
N LEU A 21 -12.05 7.74 1.54
CA LEU A 21 -11.60 9.03 1.02
C LEU A 21 -12.63 9.65 0.07
N ARG A 22 -13.25 8.86 -0.80
CA ARG A 22 -14.29 9.36 -1.72
C ARG A 22 -15.47 9.95 -0.96
N ALA A 23 -15.89 9.31 0.13
CA ALA A 23 -17.00 9.77 0.96
C ALA A 23 -16.64 10.96 1.86
N ASN A 24 -15.49 10.91 2.53
CA ASN A 24 -15.18 11.83 3.63
C ASN A 24 -14.15 12.92 3.27
N ALA A 25 -13.39 12.74 2.19
CA ALA A 25 -12.35 13.67 1.76
C ALA A 25 -12.20 13.68 0.22
N PRO A 26 -13.26 14.06 -0.54
CA PRO A 26 -13.32 13.90 -1.99
C PRO A 26 -12.20 14.64 -2.74
N HIS A 27 -11.74 15.79 -2.25
CA HIS A 27 -10.59 16.49 -2.84
C HIS A 27 -9.29 15.70 -2.73
N THR A 28 -9.08 14.99 -1.61
CA THR A 28 -7.92 14.11 -1.43
C THR A 28 -8.04 12.85 -2.27
N TYR A 29 -9.25 12.28 -2.39
CA TYR A 29 -9.50 11.19 -3.32
C TYR A 29 -9.10 11.57 -4.74
N GLU A 30 -9.59 12.73 -5.24
CA GLU A 30 -9.33 13.12 -6.62
C GLU A 30 -7.85 13.47 -6.86
N TYR A 31 -7.18 14.09 -5.87
CA TYR A 31 -5.74 14.31 -5.93
C TYR A 31 -4.99 13.00 -6.13
N TRP A 32 -5.25 11.98 -5.29
CA TRP A 32 -4.55 10.69 -5.38
C TRP A 32 -4.98 9.82 -6.56
N ARG A 33 -6.12 10.14 -7.19
CA ARG A 33 -6.56 9.53 -8.46
C ARG A 33 -5.87 10.15 -9.67
N ARG A 34 -5.62 11.46 -9.66
CA ARG A 34 -5.07 12.20 -10.82
C ARG A 34 -3.56 12.36 -10.78
N THR A 35 -2.98 12.58 -9.61
CA THR A 35 -1.56 12.94 -9.47
C THR A 35 -0.70 11.69 -9.51
N PRO A 36 0.16 11.51 -10.54
CA PRO A 36 1.10 10.41 -10.58
C PRO A 36 2.17 10.59 -9.50
N VAL A 37 2.47 9.53 -8.77
CA VAL A 37 3.58 9.45 -7.81
C VAL A 37 4.66 8.57 -8.41
N ALA A 38 5.92 8.98 -8.26
CA ALA A 38 7.06 8.15 -8.59
C ALA A 38 7.21 7.01 -7.57
N PHE A 39 7.03 5.78 -8.03
CA PHE A 39 7.37 4.56 -7.31
C PHE A 39 8.71 4.07 -7.83
N HIS A 40 9.71 4.02 -6.95
CA HIS A 40 11.04 3.53 -7.29
C HIS A 40 11.26 2.15 -6.68
N PHE A 41 11.38 1.13 -7.52
CA PHE A 41 11.84 -0.18 -7.12
C PHE A 41 13.33 -0.31 -7.46
N THR A 42 14.15 -0.68 -6.49
CA THR A 42 15.56 -1.00 -6.70
C THR A 42 15.81 -2.42 -6.17
N ASP A 43 16.35 -3.29 -7.00
CA ASP A 43 16.97 -4.55 -6.57
C ASP A 43 18.49 -4.52 -6.84
N ALA A 44 19.20 -5.61 -6.54
CA ALA A 44 20.65 -5.70 -6.68
C ALA A 44 21.16 -5.53 -8.13
N SER A 45 20.28 -5.57 -9.13
CA SER A 45 20.64 -5.54 -10.56
C SER A 45 19.76 -4.62 -11.42
N ASN A 46 18.64 -4.12 -10.90
CA ASN A 46 17.64 -3.35 -11.63
C ASN A 46 17.17 -2.13 -10.84
N GLN A 47 16.99 -1.02 -11.56
CA GLN A 47 16.25 0.14 -11.09
C GLN A 47 15.04 0.34 -12.00
N TYR A 48 13.87 0.51 -11.39
CA TYR A 48 12.63 0.72 -12.10
C TYR A 48 11.84 1.86 -11.47
N ILE A 49 11.55 2.89 -12.26
CA ILE A 49 10.75 4.03 -11.85
C ILE A 49 9.44 4.02 -12.63
N GLN A 50 8.33 3.96 -11.90
CA GLN A 50 6.99 4.09 -12.45
C GLN A 50 6.30 5.32 -11.90
N HIS A 51 5.66 6.09 -12.77
CA HIS A 51 4.78 7.19 -12.38
C HIS A 51 3.33 6.73 -12.52
N LYS A 52 2.66 6.48 -11.40
CA LYS A 52 1.26 6.05 -11.38
C LYS A 52 0.50 6.77 -10.25
N PRO A 53 -0.79 7.03 -10.39
CA PRO A 53 -1.60 7.48 -9.27
C PRO A 53 -1.66 6.42 -8.16
N VAL A 54 -1.90 6.88 -6.93
CA VAL A 54 -2.12 5.98 -5.79
C VAL A 54 -3.42 5.20 -5.95
N ILE A 55 -4.47 5.88 -6.42
CA ILE A 55 -5.78 5.30 -6.71
C ILE A 55 -5.92 5.20 -8.22
N GLN A 56 -5.98 3.99 -8.76
CA GLN A 56 -6.29 3.77 -10.16
C GLN A 56 -7.70 3.22 -10.30
N THR A 57 -8.46 3.77 -11.24
CA THR A 57 -9.80 3.32 -11.59
C THR A 57 -9.79 2.54 -12.90
N LEU A 58 -10.86 1.80 -13.19
CA LEU A 58 -11.01 1.17 -14.50
C LEU A 58 -11.18 2.24 -15.57
N ALA A 59 -10.61 2.01 -16.76
CA ALA A 59 -10.72 2.94 -17.88
C ALA A 59 -12.16 3.04 -18.41
N GLN A 60 -12.92 1.94 -18.32
CA GLN A 60 -14.30 1.85 -18.79
C GLN A 60 -15.31 2.31 -17.72
N ASP A 61 -14.90 2.38 -16.45
CA ASP A 61 -15.75 2.80 -15.33
C ASP A 61 -14.90 3.42 -14.21
N GLU A 62 -14.84 4.75 -14.20
CA GLU A 62 -14.07 5.49 -13.18
C GLU A 62 -14.65 5.36 -11.76
N SER A 63 -15.84 4.79 -11.60
CA SER A 63 -16.43 4.53 -10.27
C SER A 63 -15.81 3.31 -9.59
N VAL A 64 -15.14 2.44 -10.36
CA VAL A 64 -14.53 1.19 -9.89
C VAL A 64 -13.03 1.37 -9.70
N VAL A 65 -12.55 1.13 -8.47
CA VAL A 65 -11.13 1.12 -8.16
C VAL A 65 -10.49 -0.19 -8.68
N ALA A 66 -9.53 -0.04 -9.57
CA ALA A 66 -8.79 -1.13 -10.21
C ALA A 66 -7.47 -1.47 -9.49
N ALA A 67 -6.86 -0.49 -8.81
CA ALA A 67 -5.71 -0.70 -7.97
C ALA A 67 -5.52 0.42 -6.93
N PHE A 68 -4.91 0.07 -5.81
CA PHE A 68 -4.44 0.98 -4.78
C PHE A 68 -2.97 0.69 -4.49
N ARG A 69 -2.07 1.61 -4.84
CA ARG A 69 -0.62 1.45 -4.63
C ARG A 69 -0.05 2.60 -3.85
N PHE A 70 0.56 2.29 -2.72
CA PHE A 70 1.22 3.29 -1.91
C PHE A 70 2.35 2.65 -1.11
N ASN A 71 3.56 3.11 -1.36
CA ASN A 71 4.70 2.86 -0.48
C ASN A 71 5.25 4.21 -0.02
N LYS A 72 5.44 4.35 1.30
CA LYS A 72 6.01 5.57 1.88
C LYS A 72 7.55 5.61 1.80
N TYR A 73 8.19 4.46 1.66
CA TYR A 73 9.66 4.31 1.71
C TYR A 73 10.31 4.31 0.32
N ASP A 74 9.58 3.88 -0.71
CA ASP A 74 10.08 3.76 -2.09
C ASP A 74 9.83 5.02 -2.93
N ARG A 75 9.74 6.19 -2.28
CA ARG A 75 9.51 7.44 -3.01
C ARG A 75 10.83 7.97 -3.51
N ALA A 76 10.95 8.08 -4.83
CA ALA A 76 12.01 8.90 -5.41
C ALA A 76 11.87 10.34 -4.88
N PRO A 77 12.98 11.08 -4.72
CA PRO A 77 12.93 12.52 -4.47
C PRO A 77 12.05 13.16 -5.55
N VAL A 78 10.92 13.73 -5.17
CA VAL A 78 10.10 14.47 -6.13
C VAL A 78 10.60 15.90 -6.13
N ALA A 79 11.16 16.34 -7.26
CA ALA A 79 11.41 17.76 -7.49
C ALA A 79 10.05 18.46 -7.58
N MET A 80 9.64 19.10 -6.48
CA MET A 80 8.41 19.88 -6.37
C MET A 80 8.78 21.31 -6.00
N SER A 81 8.08 22.29 -6.57
CA SER A 81 8.08 23.65 -6.04
C SER A 81 7.52 23.67 -4.60
N PRO A 82 7.81 24.72 -3.80
CA PRO A 82 7.26 24.84 -2.45
C PRO A 82 5.73 24.73 -2.39
N ASP A 83 5.02 25.29 -3.38
CA ASP A 83 3.57 25.27 -3.45
C ASP A 83 3.03 23.86 -3.77
N GLU A 84 3.65 23.15 -4.72
CA GLU A 84 3.33 21.76 -5.02
C GLU A 84 3.60 20.84 -3.82
N ALA A 85 4.71 21.04 -3.12
CA ALA A 85 5.03 20.31 -1.91
C ALA A 85 3.96 20.56 -0.84
N ALA A 86 3.55 21.82 -0.62
CA ALA A 86 2.51 22.14 0.34
C ALA A 86 1.18 21.44 0.02
N VAL A 87 0.76 21.42 -1.26
CA VAL A 87 -0.43 20.68 -1.72
C VAL A 87 -0.27 19.17 -1.46
N PHE A 88 0.86 18.60 -1.88
CA PHE A 88 1.15 17.17 -1.73
C PHE A 88 1.09 16.74 -0.25
N TYR A 89 1.76 17.46 0.65
CA TYR A 89 1.80 17.12 2.06
C TYR A 89 0.44 17.27 2.75
N ARG A 90 -0.40 18.23 2.32
CA ARG A 90 -1.79 18.34 2.82
C ARG A 90 -2.59 17.07 2.50
N HIS A 91 -2.57 16.62 1.25
CA HIS A 91 -3.28 15.40 0.84
C HIS A 91 -2.65 14.12 1.40
N LEU A 92 -1.33 14.11 1.59
CA LEU A 92 -0.62 12.99 2.17
C LEU A 92 -1.01 12.75 3.63
N LYS A 93 -1.17 13.82 4.41
CA LYS A 93 -1.64 13.73 5.80
C LYS A 93 -2.99 13.03 5.89
N VAL A 94 -3.94 13.42 5.02
CA VAL A 94 -5.29 12.84 4.99
C VAL A 94 -5.26 11.38 4.53
N LEU A 95 -4.50 11.06 3.47
CA LEU A 95 -4.32 9.69 3.00
C LEU A 95 -3.73 8.78 4.08
N LEU A 96 -2.66 9.22 4.75
CA LEU A 96 -2.04 8.46 5.83
C LEU A 96 -2.98 8.26 7.02
N SER A 97 -3.82 9.25 7.34
CA SER A 97 -4.84 9.12 8.37
C SER A 97 -5.89 8.06 7.99
N ALA A 98 -6.33 8.03 6.74
CA ALA A 98 -7.30 7.04 6.25
C ALA A 98 -6.71 5.61 6.23
N ILE A 99 -5.45 5.46 5.80
CA ILE A 99 -4.73 4.17 5.82
C ILE A 99 -4.56 3.64 7.25
N ARG A 100 -4.28 4.53 8.21
CA ARG A 100 -4.02 4.18 9.62
C ARG A 100 -5.28 4.20 10.50
N ALA A 101 -6.47 4.25 9.89
CA ALA A 101 -7.71 4.19 10.65
C ALA A 101 -7.79 2.82 11.37
N PRO A 102 -7.84 2.76 12.73
CA PRO A 102 -7.76 1.51 13.47
C PRO A 102 -8.86 0.50 13.12
N ALA A 103 -10.06 0.97 12.79
CA ALA A 103 -11.19 0.14 12.33
C ALA A 103 -10.87 -0.67 11.05
N GLY A 104 -9.75 -0.34 10.42
CA GLY A 104 -9.36 -0.87 9.14
C GLY A 104 -8.11 -1.72 9.08
N GLU A 105 -7.49 -1.92 10.23
CA GLU A 105 -6.26 -2.67 10.38
C GLU A 105 -6.56 -4.14 10.71
N LEU A 106 -5.95 -5.06 9.97
CA LEU A 106 -5.95 -6.48 10.32
C LEU A 106 -4.55 -6.88 10.78
N TRP A 107 -4.44 -7.28 12.04
CA TRP A 107 -3.18 -7.70 12.65
C TRP A 107 -3.11 -9.22 12.77
N LEU A 108 -2.07 -9.81 12.18
CA LEU A 108 -1.86 -11.25 12.10
C LEU A 108 -0.52 -11.65 12.71
N SER A 109 -0.54 -12.66 13.58
CA SER A 109 0.67 -13.34 14.03
C SER A 109 0.90 -14.57 13.14
N LEU A 110 1.97 -14.57 12.35
CA LEU A 110 2.32 -15.73 11.52
C LEU A 110 3.27 -16.65 12.28
N THR A 111 2.97 -17.94 12.29
CA THR A 111 3.83 -18.99 12.83
C THR A 111 4.70 -19.61 11.72
N PRO A 112 5.83 -20.26 12.05
CA PRO A 112 6.59 -21.03 11.07
C PRO A 112 5.68 -22.01 10.30
N GLY A 113 5.84 -22.08 8.98
CA GLY A 113 4.99 -22.87 8.09
C GLY A 113 3.71 -22.17 7.60
N THR A 114 3.38 -20.98 8.12
CA THR A 114 2.25 -20.19 7.62
C THR A 114 2.65 -19.35 6.41
N THR A 115 1.91 -19.49 5.31
CA THR A 115 2.03 -18.64 4.12
C THR A 115 0.90 -17.62 4.09
N LEU A 116 1.25 -16.35 3.86
CA LEU A 116 0.29 -15.27 3.65
C LEU A 116 0.33 -14.84 2.18
N ILE A 117 -0.81 -14.96 1.51
CA ILE A 117 -0.99 -14.55 0.10
C ILE A 117 -2.01 -13.43 0.07
N PHE A 118 -1.70 -12.34 -0.63
CA PHE A 118 -2.62 -11.22 -0.82
C PHE A 118 -2.38 -10.54 -2.16
N ASN A 119 -3.40 -9.84 -2.66
CA ASN A 119 -3.30 -9.05 -3.88
C ASN A 119 -2.55 -7.73 -3.59
N ASN A 120 -1.31 -7.62 -4.05
CA ASN A 120 -0.47 -6.43 -3.85
C ASN A 120 -0.95 -5.18 -4.62
N HIS A 121 -1.95 -5.30 -5.49
CA HIS A 121 -2.63 -4.17 -6.12
C HIS A 121 -3.80 -3.62 -5.29
N ARG A 122 -4.13 -4.25 -4.16
CA ARG A 122 -5.25 -3.85 -3.29
C ARG A 122 -4.83 -3.72 -1.83
N VAL A 123 -4.11 -4.71 -1.32
CA VAL A 123 -3.79 -4.82 0.10
C VAL A 123 -2.45 -4.18 0.38
N LEU A 124 -2.46 -3.15 1.23
CA LEU A 124 -1.24 -2.61 1.83
C LEU A 124 -0.82 -3.53 2.97
N HIS A 125 0.48 -3.59 3.23
CA HIS A 125 1.01 -4.40 4.31
C HIS A 125 2.12 -3.69 5.06
N GLY A 126 2.28 -4.08 6.32
CA GLY A 126 3.32 -3.58 7.21
C GLY A 126 3.60 -4.57 8.33
N ARG A 127 4.34 -4.12 9.33
CA ARG A 127 4.60 -4.93 10.53
C ARG A 127 4.80 -4.05 11.75
N SER A 128 4.54 -4.60 12.93
CA SER A 128 4.97 -3.99 14.18
C SER A 128 6.50 -4.07 14.36
N GLY A 129 7.01 -3.30 15.32
CA GLY A 129 8.41 -3.37 15.72
C GLY A 129 8.80 -4.76 16.25
N PHE A 130 10.08 -5.09 16.16
CA PHE A 130 10.62 -6.34 16.71
C PHE A 130 11.26 -6.10 18.07
N SER A 131 11.08 -7.07 18.97
CA SER A 131 11.99 -7.29 20.09
C SER A 131 13.16 -8.15 19.64
N VAL A 132 14.38 -7.81 20.07
CA VAL A 132 15.61 -8.59 19.80
C VAL A 132 15.48 -10.05 20.27
N ARG A 133 14.58 -10.31 21.23
CA ARG A 133 14.32 -11.64 21.78
C ARG A 133 13.44 -12.54 20.90
N SER A 134 12.90 -12.03 19.79
CA SER A 134 11.98 -12.76 18.91
C SER A 134 12.39 -12.61 17.44
N PRO A 135 13.50 -13.24 17.01
CA PRO A 135 13.95 -13.21 15.62
C PRO A 135 12.88 -13.82 14.69
N ARG A 136 12.72 -13.24 13.49
CA ARG A 136 11.76 -13.67 12.47
C ARG A 136 12.43 -13.66 11.10
N LYS A 137 12.26 -14.73 10.31
CA LYS A 137 12.74 -14.85 8.94
C LYS A 137 11.56 -15.11 8.01
N PHE A 138 11.50 -14.42 6.87
CA PHE A 138 10.58 -14.71 5.76
C PHE A 138 11.34 -15.03 4.50
N SER A 139 10.69 -15.84 3.68
CA SER A 139 10.92 -15.90 2.24
C SER A 139 9.68 -15.35 1.56
N GLY A 140 9.87 -14.43 0.62
CA GLY A 140 8.79 -13.86 -0.19
C GLY A 140 8.99 -14.20 -1.66
N GLY A 141 7.89 -14.15 -2.41
CA GLY A 141 7.88 -14.31 -3.87
C GLY A 141 6.69 -13.57 -4.45
N TYR A 142 6.70 -13.35 -5.76
CA TYR A 142 5.64 -12.68 -6.49
C TYR A 142 5.13 -13.60 -7.60
N ILE A 143 3.81 -13.54 -7.83
CA ILE A 143 3.14 -14.19 -8.95
C ILE A 143 2.42 -13.08 -9.70
N SER A 144 2.48 -13.10 -11.04
CA SER A 144 1.76 -12.12 -11.84
C SER A 144 0.25 -12.34 -11.72
N MET A 145 -0.54 -11.27 -11.80
CA MET A 145 -2.01 -11.41 -11.83
C MET A 145 -2.49 -12.19 -13.06
N GLU A 146 -1.75 -12.12 -14.17
CA GLU A 146 -2.06 -12.85 -15.40
C GLU A 146 -1.90 -14.37 -15.20
N ASP A 147 -0.78 -14.82 -14.62
CA ASP A 147 -0.56 -16.24 -14.31
C ASP A 147 -1.62 -16.76 -13.33
N TYR A 148 -1.95 -15.96 -12.31
CA TYR A 148 -3.00 -16.28 -11.35
C TYR A 148 -4.34 -16.48 -12.07
N HIS A 149 -4.76 -15.53 -12.93
CA HIS A 149 -6.03 -15.63 -13.65
C HIS A 149 -6.05 -16.78 -14.66
N ASN A 150 -4.94 -17.06 -15.36
CA ASN A 150 -4.85 -18.16 -16.32
C ASN A 150 -4.97 -19.53 -15.65
N ARG A 151 -4.53 -19.68 -14.39
CA ARG A 151 -4.62 -20.95 -13.67
C ARG A 151 -6.00 -21.26 -13.09
N ILE A 152 -6.83 -20.23 -12.88
CA ILE A 152 -8.15 -20.36 -12.21
C ILE A 152 -9.29 -20.45 -13.23
N ARG A 153 -9.02 -20.10 -14.49
CA ARG A 153 -9.89 -20.43 -15.63
C ARG A 153 -9.79 -21.92 -15.94
#